data_AF-A0A7V9TFR1-F1
#
_entry.id   AF-A0A7V9TFR1-F1
#
_cell.length_a   1.000
_cell.length_b   1.000
_cell.length_c   1.000
_cell.angle_alpha   90.00
_cell.angle_beta   90.00
_cell.angle_gamma   90.00
#
_symmetry.space_group_name_H-M   'P 1'
#
loop_
_entity.id
_entity.type
_entity.pdbx_description
1 polymer ?
#
loop_
_entity_poly.entity_id
_entity_poly.type
_entity_poly.pdbx_seq_one_letter_code
_entity_poly.pdbx_strand_id
1 'polypeptide(L)'
;MSSEILQRSDFTAYLIAGLPKSFLPKLRKFVAAEVDGAEVMQLDEDLTEWLLATVQGDKRRSHQRTPASAALWRAYRALSAARYHLANQPEEEQVRELRRLVEELWREISPQFATEEDPDAGTGETAEAETKPD
;
A
#
# COMPACT_ATOMS: atom_id res chain seq x y z
N MET A 1 5.67 -3.10 26.33
CA MET A 1 4.39 -2.52 25.85
C MET A 1 4.76 -1.30 25.03
N SER A 2 4.88 -1.43 23.71
CA SER A 2 5.17 -0.32 22.80
C SER A 2 3.85 0.21 22.25
N SER A 3 3.45 1.41 22.67
CA SER A 3 2.31 2.14 22.09
C SER A 3 2.86 3.33 21.32
N GLU A 4 2.44 3.48 20.07
CA GLU A 4 2.85 4.58 19.21
C GLU A 4 1.62 5.35 18.74
N ILE A 5 1.74 6.68 18.70
CA ILE A 5 0.65 7.60 18.40
C ILE A 5 1.04 8.38 17.14
N LEU A 6 0.23 8.23 16.09
CA LEU A 6 0.33 9.05 14.88
C LEU A 6 -0.81 10.07 14.91
N GLN A 7 -0.47 11.36 14.91
CA GLN A 7 -1.42 12.46 15.02
C GLN A 7 -1.37 13.33 13.76
N ARG A 8 -2.52 13.47 13.10
CA ARG A 8 -2.79 14.49 12.08
C ARG A 8 -3.96 15.35 12.56
N SER A 9 -4.13 16.56 12.04
CA SER A 9 -5.17 17.50 12.52
C SER A 9 -6.61 16.99 12.36
N ASP A 10 -6.80 15.95 11.54
CA ASP A 10 -8.08 15.34 11.18
C ASP A 10 -8.27 13.91 11.72
N PHE A 11 -7.22 13.23 12.20
CA PHE A 11 -7.34 11.89 12.80
C PHE A 11 -6.17 11.54 13.73
N THR A 12 -6.43 10.65 14.69
CA THR A 12 -5.40 10.06 15.56
C THR A 12 -5.49 8.53 15.50
N ALA A 13 -4.36 7.86 15.25
CA ALA A 13 -4.28 6.40 15.21
C ALA A 13 -3.49 5.87 16.42
N TYR A 14 -4.05 4.88 17.11
CA TYR A 14 -3.41 4.18 18.22
C TYR A 14 -3.08 2.74 17.81
N LEU A 15 -1.80 2.39 17.86
CA LEU A 15 -1.34 1.02 17.65
C LEU A 15 -1.05 0.36 19.01
N ILE A 16 -1.75 -0.74 19.30
CA ILE A 16 -1.57 -1.50 20.55
C ILE A 16 -1.22 -2.95 20.21
N ALA A 17 0.03 -3.33 20.45
CA ALA A 17 0.51 -4.69 20.22
C ALA A 17 0.17 -5.63 21.38
N GLY A 18 -0.05 -6.92 21.09
CA GLY A 18 -0.20 -7.98 22.09
C GLY A 18 -1.58 -8.10 22.74
N LEU A 19 -2.61 -7.46 22.17
CA LEU A 19 -3.96 -7.53 22.70
C LEU A 19 -4.64 -8.87 22.35
N PRO A 20 -5.23 -9.60 23.31
CA PRO A 20 -6.06 -10.76 22.99
C PRO A 20 -7.26 -10.35 22.13
N LYS A 21 -7.59 -11.11 21.08
CA LYS A 21 -8.77 -10.83 20.23
C LYS A 21 -10.07 -10.70 21.02
N SER A 22 -10.19 -11.44 22.14
CA SER A 22 -11.33 -11.38 23.06
C SER A 22 -11.45 -10.05 23.82
N PHE A 23 -10.40 -9.23 23.88
CA PHE A 23 -10.40 -7.94 24.57
C PHE A 23 -10.84 -6.78 23.67
N LEU A 24 -10.80 -6.95 22.34
CA LEU A 24 -11.19 -5.91 21.36
C LEU A 24 -12.58 -5.31 21.60
N PRO A 25 -13.64 -6.10 21.90
CA PRO A 25 -14.97 -5.53 22.15
C PRO A 25 -15.01 -4.64 23.41
N LYS A 26 -14.22 -4.98 24.44
CA LYS A 26 -14.13 -4.19 25.68
C LYS A 26 -13.36 -2.90 25.43
N LEU A 27 -12.24 -2.98 24.74
CA LEU A 27 -11.43 -1.82 24.39
C LEU A 27 -12.25 -0.80 23.58
N ARG A 28 -12.99 -1.25 22.55
CA ARG A 28 -13.88 -0.39 21.77
C ARG A 28 -14.91 0.34 22.64
N LYS A 29 -15.53 -0.36 23.60
CA LYS A 29 -16.49 0.25 24.53
C LYS A 29 -15.86 1.29 25.45
N PHE A 30 -14.66 1.01 25.96
CA PHE A 30 -13.91 1.96 26.79
C PHE A 30 -13.56 3.22 26.01
N VAL A 31 -13.00 3.06 24.80
CA VAL A 31 -12.63 4.20 23.97
C VAL A 31 -13.88 4.99 23.56
N ALA A 32 -14.96 4.33 23.15
CA ALA A 32 -16.21 5.01 22.80
C ALA A 32 -16.86 5.77 23.97
N ALA A 33 -16.58 5.41 25.22
CA ALA A 33 -17.08 6.12 26.40
C ALA A 33 -16.27 7.38 26.74
N GLU A 34 -15.01 7.43 26.34
CA GLU A 34 -14.07 8.53 26.64
C GLU A 34 -13.94 9.54 25.49
N VAL A 35 -14.34 9.17 24.28
CA VAL A 35 -14.22 10.02 23.10
C VAL A 35 -15.49 10.83 22.92
N ASP A 36 -15.40 12.14 23.12
CA ASP A 36 -16.51 13.08 22.86
C ASP A 36 -16.40 13.65 21.44
N GLY A 37 -17.44 13.45 20.63
CA GLY A 37 -17.53 14.01 19.27
C GLY A 37 -16.67 13.35 18.18
N ALA A 38 -16.03 12.20 18.43
CA ALA A 38 -15.24 11.48 17.43
C ALA A 38 -15.70 10.03 17.23
N GLU A 39 -15.63 9.56 15.98
CA GLU A 39 -15.99 8.19 15.62
C GLU A 39 -14.82 7.23 15.88
N VAL A 40 -15.10 6.14 16.60
CA VAL A 40 -14.10 5.10 16.91
C VAL A 40 -14.20 3.99 15.86
N MET A 41 -13.20 3.92 14.98
CA MET A 41 -13.09 2.89 13.95
C MET A 41 -11.94 1.92 14.26
N GLN A 42 -12.17 0.62 14.03
CA GLN A 42 -11.07 -0.33 13.98
C GLN A 42 -10.50 -0.35 12.56
N LEU A 43 -9.19 -0.20 12.44
CA LEU A 43 -8.48 -0.36 11.17
C LEU A 43 -8.64 -1.79 10.64
N ASP A 44 -8.80 -1.92 9.33
CA ASP A 44 -8.72 -3.23 8.67
C ASP A 44 -7.29 -3.79 8.72
N GLU A 45 -7.15 -5.06 8.34
CA GLU A 45 -5.87 -5.78 8.41
C GLU A 45 -4.82 -5.16 7.48
N ASP A 46 -5.19 -4.72 6.28
CA ASP A 46 -4.28 -4.13 5.30
C ASP A 46 -3.74 -2.76 5.79
N LEU A 47 -4.61 -1.91 6.35
CA LEU A 47 -4.25 -0.63 6.97
C LEU A 47 -3.38 -0.83 8.22
N THR A 48 -3.70 -1.84 9.04
CA THR A 48 -2.92 -2.18 10.24
C THR A 48 -1.52 -2.63 9.87
N GLU A 49 -1.40 -3.53 8.89
CA GLU A 49 -0.12 -4.00 8.37
C GLU A 49 0.71 -2.87 7.77
N TRP A 50 0.07 -2.00 7.00
CA TRP A 50 0.73 -0.83 6.43
C TRP A 50 1.27 0.10 7.53
N LEU A 51 0.45 0.44 8.52
CA LEU A 51 0.83 1.31 9.64
C LEU A 51 1.98 0.71 10.47
N LEU A 52 1.93 -0.59 10.71
CA LEU A 52 3.02 -1.35 11.36
C LEU A 52 4.33 -1.24 10.58
N ALA A 53 4.29 -1.39 9.26
CA ALA A 53 5.47 -1.29 8.42
C ALA A 53 6.05 0.13 8.38
N THR A 54 5.19 1.16 8.34
CA THR A 54 5.61 2.57 8.43
C THR A 54 6.32 2.85 9.75
N VAL A 55 5.75 2.40 10.87
CA VAL A 55 6.33 2.52 12.21
C VAL A 55 7.67 1.79 12.32
N GLN A 56 7.78 0.58 11.74
CA GLN A 56 8.99 -0.23 11.77
C GLN A 56 10.09 0.25 10.82
N GLY A 57 9.83 1.29 10.00
CA GLY A 57 10.77 1.79 8.99
C GLY A 57 11.01 0.80 7.85
N ASP A 58 10.07 -0.12 7.62
CA ASP A 58 10.26 -1.27 6.75
C ASP A 58 10.07 -0.87 5.28
N LYS A 59 11.10 -1.08 4.44
CA LYS A 59 11.09 -0.70 3.02
C LYS A 59 10.32 -1.73 2.18
N ARG A 60 8.98 -1.73 2.30
CA ARG A 60 8.10 -2.57 1.46
C ARG A 60 8.37 -2.34 -0.03
N ARG A 61 8.14 -3.38 -0.84
CA ARG A 61 8.16 -3.27 -2.32
C ARG A 61 7.19 -2.17 -2.75
N SER A 62 7.57 -1.43 -3.78
CA SER A 62 6.84 -0.23 -4.24
C SER A 62 5.33 -0.41 -4.40
N HIS A 63 4.92 -1.56 -4.93
CA HIS A 63 3.54 -1.94 -5.18
C HIS A 63 2.71 -2.26 -3.91
N GLN A 64 3.31 -2.18 -2.73
CA GLN A 64 2.70 -2.46 -1.41
C GLN A 64 2.92 -1.30 -0.43
N ARG A 65 3.41 -0.15 -0.91
CA ARG A 65 3.70 1.02 -0.08
C ARG A 65 2.46 1.69 0.50
N THR A 66 1.26 1.44 -0.04
CA THR A 66 -0.03 1.89 0.52
C THR A 66 -1.08 0.77 0.38
N PRO A 67 -2.12 0.73 1.24
CA PRO A 67 -3.22 -0.23 1.10
C PRO A 67 -3.93 -0.12 -0.25
N ALA A 68 -4.14 1.11 -0.73
CA ALA A 68 -4.71 1.36 -2.05
C ALA A 68 -3.86 0.78 -3.19
N SER A 69 -2.53 1.00 -3.14
CA SER A 69 -1.60 0.42 -4.12
C SER A 69 -1.61 -1.12 -4.09
N ALA A 70 -1.67 -1.72 -2.89
CA ALA A 70 -1.78 -3.16 -2.74
C ALA A 70 -3.09 -3.72 -3.30
N ALA A 71 -4.23 -3.06 -3.05
CA ALA A 71 -5.54 -3.46 -3.56
C ALA A 71 -5.60 -3.39 -5.09
N LEU A 72 -5.12 -2.30 -5.70
CA LEU A 72 -5.07 -2.17 -7.15
C LEU A 72 -4.13 -3.19 -7.80
N TRP A 73 -2.98 -3.48 -7.17
CA TRP A 73 -2.10 -4.55 -7.63
C TRP A 73 -2.77 -5.93 -7.60
N ARG A 74 -3.53 -6.25 -6.53
CA ARG A 74 -4.30 -7.50 -6.45
C ARG A 74 -5.35 -7.58 -7.56
N ALA A 75 -6.09 -6.49 -7.81
CA ALA A 75 -7.07 -6.41 -8.89
C ALA A 75 -6.43 -6.58 -10.27
N TYR A 76 -5.30 -5.90 -10.54
CA TYR A 76 -4.54 -6.05 -11.77
C TYR A 76 -4.11 -7.50 -12.02
N ARG A 77 -3.58 -8.19 -10.99
CA ARG A 77 -3.20 -9.61 -11.09
C ARG A 77 -4.40 -10.52 -11.35
N ALA A 78 -5.51 -10.29 -10.66
CA ALA A 78 -6.74 -11.06 -10.86
C ALA A 78 -7.29 -10.92 -12.28
N LEU A 79 -7.34 -9.68 -12.82
CA LEU A 79 -7.77 -9.42 -14.20
C LEU A 79 -6.80 -10.01 -15.23
N SER A 80 -5.49 -9.97 -14.94
CA SER A 80 -4.48 -10.62 -15.78
C SER A 80 -4.68 -12.14 -15.84
N ALA A 81 -5.00 -12.77 -14.71
CA ALA A 81 -5.33 -14.19 -14.65
C ALA A 81 -6.66 -14.50 -15.37
N ALA A 82 -7.71 -13.71 -15.14
CA ALA A 82 -9.01 -13.87 -15.76
C ALA A 82 -8.92 -13.85 -17.30
N ARG A 83 -8.07 -12.98 -17.87
CA ARG A 83 -7.83 -12.93 -19.32
C ARG A 83 -7.38 -14.28 -19.89
N TYR A 84 -6.54 -15.03 -19.18
CA TYR A 84 -6.09 -16.35 -19.66
C TYR A 84 -7.25 -17.36 -19.72
N HIS A 85 -8.20 -17.27 -18.80
CA HIS A 85 -9.35 -18.17 -18.74
C HIS A 85 -10.49 -17.75 -19.67
N LEU A 86 -10.55 -16.48 -20.06
CA LEU A 86 -11.56 -15.91 -20.97
C LEU A 86 -11.09 -15.84 -22.43
N ALA A 87 -9.97 -16.48 -22.77
CA ALA A 87 -9.42 -16.45 -24.11
C ALA A 87 -10.48 -16.87 -25.15
N ASN A 88 -10.68 -16.03 -26.18
CA ASN A 88 -11.67 -16.20 -27.24
C ASN A 88 -13.15 -16.03 -26.83
N GLN A 89 -13.41 -15.47 -25.64
CA GLN A 89 -14.75 -15.07 -25.22
C GLN A 89 -14.96 -13.56 -25.48
N PRO A 90 -16.17 -13.11 -25.81
CA PRO A 90 -16.43 -11.68 -26.04
C PRO A 90 -16.11 -10.79 -24.82
N GLU A 91 -16.16 -11.36 -23.61
CA GLU A 91 -15.82 -10.69 -22.36
C GLU A 91 -14.31 -10.42 -22.20
N GLU A 92 -13.45 -11.05 -23.00
CA GLU A 92 -11.99 -10.86 -22.93
C GLU A 92 -11.61 -9.38 -23.11
N GLU A 93 -12.25 -8.70 -24.06
CA GLU A 93 -11.94 -7.30 -24.37
C GLU A 93 -12.36 -6.37 -23.22
N GLN A 94 -13.49 -6.66 -22.57
CA GLN A 94 -13.94 -5.92 -21.38
C GLN A 94 -12.95 -6.11 -20.21
N VAL A 95 -12.48 -7.34 -19.98
CA VAL A 95 -11.49 -7.64 -18.93
C VAL A 95 -10.15 -6.99 -19.25
N ARG A 96 -9.76 -6.92 -20.52
CA ARG A 96 -8.56 -6.22 -20.98
C ARG A 96 -8.63 -4.73 -20.67
N GLU A 97 -9.75 -4.09 -20.95
CA GLU A 97 -9.95 -2.67 -20.69
C GLU A 97 -9.99 -2.37 -19.18
N LEU A 98 -10.70 -3.17 -18.39
CA LEU A 98 -10.68 -3.04 -16.93
C LEU A 98 -9.27 -3.16 -16.36
N ARG A 99 -8.46 -4.10 -16.90
CA ARG A 99 -7.06 -4.25 -16.47
C ARG A 99 -6.26 -2.98 -16.76
N ARG A 100 -6.43 -2.38 -17.94
CA ARG A 100 -5.75 -1.13 -18.33
C ARG A 100 -6.09 0.01 -17.38
N LEU A 101 -7.38 0.21 -17.09
CA LEU A 101 -7.84 1.27 -16.17
C LEU A 101 -7.29 1.08 -14.75
N VAL A 102 -7.29 -0.16 -14.24
CA VAL A 102 -6.71 -0.47 -12.93
C VAL A 102 -5.20 -0.23 -12.91
N GLU A 103 -4.50 -0.55 -13.99
CA GLU A 103 -3.06 -0.30 -14.12
C GLU A 103 -2.74 1.20 -14.12
N GLU A 104 -3.54 2.01 -14.82
CA GLU A 104 -3.39 3.47 -14.85
C GLU A 104 -3.60 4.09 -13.46
N LEU A 105 -4.71 3.77 -12.80
CA LEU A 105 -4.98 4.21 -11.43
C LEU A 105 -3.86 3.78 -10.48
N TRP A 106 -3.34 2.57 -10.66
CA TRP A 106 -2.26 2.05 -9.82
C TRP A 106 -0.96 2.82 -10.02
N ARG A 107 -0.60 3.17 -11.26
CA ARG A 107 0.57 4.00 -11.57
C ARG A 107 0.47 5.38 -10.94
N GLU A 108 -0.70 6.02 -10.99
CA GLU A 108 -0.92 7.36 -10.43
C GLU A 108 -0.73 7.39 -8.90
N ILE A 109 -1.21 6.37 -8.19
CA ILE A 109 -1.12 6.34 -6.72
C ILE A 109 0.14 5.64 -6.20
N SER A 110 0.88 4.94 -7.07
CA SER A 110 2.08 4.22 -6.66
C SER A 110 3.21 5.24 -6.47
N PRO A 111 3.81 5.32 -5.28
CA PRO A 111 4.89 6.27 -4.97
C PRO A 111 6.23 5.96 -5.67
N GLN A 112 6.21 5.22 -6.79
CA GLN A 112 7.30 5.13 -7.77
C GLN A 112 7.18 6.18 -8.88
N PHE A 113 6.02 6.80 -9.06
CA PHE A 113 5.76 7.82 -10.08
C PHE A 113 5.41 9.19 -9.48
N ALA A 114 5.45 9.31 -8.15
CA ALA A 114 5.58 10.61 -7.50
C ALA A 114 6.95 11.15 -7.90
N THR A 115 6.93 12.16 -8.77
CA THR A 115 8.07 12.81 -9.41
C THR A 115 9.26 12.91 -8.45
N GLU A 116 10.38 12.32 -8.86
CA GLU A 116 11.67 12.47 -8.20
C GLU A 116 12.06 13.95 -8.16
N GLU A 117 11.87 14.61 -7.03
CA GLU A 117 12.85 15.56 -6.52
C GLU A 117 13.58 14.87 -5.37
N ASP A 118 14.41 13.88 -5.72
CA ASP A 118 15.40 13.30 -4.81
C ASP A 118 16.78 13.77 -5.30
N PRO A 119 17.38 14.82 -4.70
CA PRO A 119 18.64 15.41 -5.16
C PRO A 119 19.90 14.56 -4.86
N ASP A 120 19.74 13.26 -4.58
CA ASP A 120 20.86 12.39 -4.19
C ASP A 120 20.99 11.14 -5.09
N ALA A 121 20.75 11.32 -6.39
CA ALA A 121 21.24 10.41 -7.42
C ALA A 121 22.76 10.59 -7.58
N GLY A 122 23.49 10.11 -6.58
CA GLY A 122 24.94 10.02 -6.58
C GLY A 122 25.44 9.30 -7.84
N THR A 123 26.26 10.03 -8.59
CA THR A 123 27.19 9.62 -9.65
C THR A 123 27.58 8.14 -9.61
N GLY A 124 26.92 7.34 -10.47
CA GLY A 124 27.42 6.06 -10.97
C GLY A 124 28.06 6.26 -12.32
N GLU A 125 29.30 6.75 -12.29
CA GLU A 125 30.19 6.95 -13.44
C GLU A 125 30.29 5.67 -14.29
N THR A 126 29.66 5.68 -15.47
CA THR A 126 29.91 4.69 -16.51
C THR A 126 31.26 5.00 -17.16
N ALA A 127 32.32 4.39 -16.66
CA ALA A 127 33.57 4.31 -17.39
C ALA A 127 33.48 3.18 -18.42
N GLU A 128 33.18 3.58 -19.66
CA GLU A 128 33.45 2.80 -20.86
C GLU A 128 34.95 2.46 -20.90
N ALA A 129 35.30 1.17 -20.78
CA ALA A 129 36.61 0.69 -21.17
C ALA A 129 36.50 0.16 -22.61
N GLU A 130 36.97 0.99 -23.53
CA GLU A 130 37.12 0.73 -24.96
C GLU A 130 37.73 -0.65 -25.24
N THR A 131 37.04 -1.42 -26.07
CA THR A 131 37.64 -2.56 -26.78
C THR A 131 37.95 -2.08 -28.20
N LYS A 132 39.22 -2.15 -28.61
CA LYS A 132 39.56 -2.23 -30.04
C LYS A 132 40.63 -3.30 -30.28
N PRO A 133 40.50 -4.08 -31.37
CA PRO A 133 41.42 -5.14 -31.74
C PRO A 133 42.55 -4.63 -32.66
N ASP A 134 43.77 -5.13 -32.42
CA ASP A 134 44.67 -5.86 -33.33
C ASP A 134 46.11 -5.82 -32.79
#